data_AF-A0A9K3PAL3-F1
#
_entry.id   AF-A0A9K3PAL3-F1
#
_cell.length_a   1.000
_cell.length_b   1.000
_cell.length_c   1.000
_cell.angle_alpha   90.00
_cell.angle_beta   90.00
_cell.angle_gamma   90.00
#
_symmetry.space_group_name_H-M   'P 1'
#
loop_
_entity.id
_entity.type
_entity.pdbx_description
1 polymer ?
#
loop_
_entity_poly.entity_id
_entity_poly.type
_entity_poly.pdbx_seq_one_letter_code
_entity_poly.pdbx_strand_id
1 'polypeptide(L)'
;MFSSFMARGNVTISLLRRMGSTSSALTSFSAATNHQNSRVLFLVKRQPYPQRQFRSLSSSSTSSDHQLSPDDPQAQFRPSPPTELTLEMTNGIQQSNALILKYGVGKQRLQLLADESNGTHGSMPLPLKWQRMMEIYLGAQLHVIASLGYETNEQGLMKYTQQLGTFIHKCPPDVQDEFRRVGRTTWREMLVLAFGLDQSELPTDEMSIVDARNTVHKVASRLIEPAILEAVATRVAALPPQSDPQMEMGLKHAIIQDVVVHQVYLGGDPPLVEELGFGSGPKGYATMQYVMAYHENDPLCMQYTSSSMVKVWQAAGLDLSNAPPAAVAKMPMSAPN
;
A
#
# COMPACT_ATOMS: atom_id res chain seq x y z
N MET A 1 -3.45 -10.68 0.26
CA MET A 1 -4.53 -9.88 0.88
C MET A 1 -3.90 -8.99 1.94
N PHE A 2 -3.04 -9.55 2.79
CA PHE A 2 -2.10 -8.86 3.70
C PHE A 2 -1.41 -7.60 3.14
N SER A 3 -0.78 -7.69 1.97
CA SER A 3 -0.05 -6.55 1.38
C SER A 3 -0.98 -5.50 0.73
N SER A 4 -2.24 -5.87 0.42
CA SER A 4 -3.34 -4.97 0.03
C SER A 4 -4.06 -4.38 1.26
N PHE A 5 -4.00 -5.07 2.39
CA PHE A 5 -4.63 -4.73 3.67
C PHE A 5 -3.83 -3.67 4.42
N MET A 6 -2.50 -3.66 4.27
CA MET A 6 -1.59 -2.65 4.81
C MET A 6 -1.56 -1.35 3.97
N ALA A 7 -2.17 -1.38 2.77
CA ALA A 7 -1.94 -0.44 1.68
C ALA A 7 -3.08 0.55 1.40
N ARG A 8 -4.31 0.22 1.81
CA ARG A 8 -5.51 0.99 1.43
C ARG A 8 -5.90 1.97 2.54
N GLY A 9 -5.57 3.24 2.35
CA GLY A 9 -6.04 4.38 3.17
C GLY A 9 -7.57 4.56 3.24
N ASN A 10 -8.35 3.84 2.42
CA ASN A 10 -9.82 3.86 2.48
C ASN A 10 -10.41 2.66 3.23
N VAL A 11 -9.61 1.62 3.50
CA VAL A 11 -10.00 0.43 4.29
C VAL A 11 -9.54 0.55 5.75
N THR A 12 -8.75 1.58 6.06
CA THR A 12 -8.41 1.99 7.42
C THR A 12 -9.65 2.20 8.30
N ILE A 13 -10.82 2.43 7.70
CA ILE A 13 -12.08 2.78 8.39
C ILE A 13 -12.83 1.56 8.91
N SER A 14 -12.93 0.46 8.14
CA SER A 14 -13.54 -0.77 8.64
C SER A 14 -12.63 -1.49 9.64
N LEU A 15 -11.30 -1.31 9.54
CA LEU A 15 -10.35 -1.91 10.47
C LEU A 15 -10.23 -1.15 11.79
N LEU A 16 -10.34 0.18 11.78
CA LEU A 16 -10.28 1.01 12.99
C LEU A 16 -11.46 0.79 13.95
N ARG A 17 -12.52 0.08 13.53
CA ARG A 17 -13.73 -0.10 14.34
C ARG A 17 -13.81 -1.39 15.16
N ARG A 18 -13.00 -2.42 14.89
CA ARG A 18 -13.14 -3.70 15.63
C ARG A 18 -11.86 -4.51 15.84
N MET A 19 -10.70 -4.00 15.43
CA MET A 19 -9.42 -4.53 15.87
C MET A 19 -8.69 -3.44 16.65
N GLY A 20 -8.64 -3.60 17.97
CA GLY A 20 -7.63 -2.91 18.76
C GLY A 20 -6.26 -3.23 18.16
N SER A 21 -5.46 -2.19 17.93
CA SER A 21 -4.05 -2.24 17.55
C SER A 21 -3.74 -2.75 16.14
N THR A 22 -3.28 -1.84 15.25
CA THR A 22 -1.96 -1.91 14.59
C THR A 22 -1.85 -0.83 13.50
N SER A 23 -1.14 0.26 13.82
CA SER A 23 -0.71 1.31 12.87
C SER A 23 0.79 1.20 12.52
N SER A 24 1.48 0.09 12.85
CA SER A 24 2.94 -0.07 12.65
C SER A 24 3.35 -0.54 11.25
N ALA A 25 2.37 -0.81 10.40
CA ALA A 25 2.53 -1.32 9.04
C ALA A 25 3.18 -0.34 8.07
N LEU A 26 2.72 0.92 8.09
CA LEU A 26 3.18 1.98 7.19
C LEU A 26 4.50 2.61 7.69
N THR A 27 4.68 2.65 9.01
CA THR A 27 5.85 3.23 9.69
C THR A 27 7.10 2.35 9.54
N SER A 28 6.93 1.02 9.52
CA SER A 28 8.05 0.07 9.43
C SER A 28 8.48 -0.21 7.99
N PHE A 29 7.55 -0.08 7.04
CA PHE A 29 7.84 -0.27 5.61
C PHE A 29 8.61 0.92 5.03
N SER A 30 8.37 2.14 5.53
CA SER A 30 9.16 3.33 5.20
C SER A 30 10.53 3.34 5.89
N ALA A 31 10.60 3.00 7.19
CA ALA A 31 11.84 3.07 7.98
C ALA A 31 12.92 2.04 7.55
N ALA A 32 12.52 0.83 7.13
CA ALA A 32 13.48 -0.19 6.68
C ALA A 32 14.16 0.16 5.34
N THR A 33 13.48 0.91 4.47
CA THR A 33 14.10 1.47 3.24
C THR A 33 14.93 2.73 3.49
N ASN A 34 14.80 3.36 4.66
CA ASN A 34 15.34 4.68 4.94
C ASN A 34 16.70 4.70 5.63
N HIS A 35 17.43 3.58 5.76
CA HIS A 35 18.77 3.64 6.39
C HIS A 35 19.95 3.14 5.55
N GLN A 36 19.70 2.45 4.42
CA GLN A 36 20.74 2.20 3.41
C GLN A 36 20.65 3.11 2.17
N ASN A 37 19.54 3.83 1.95
CA ASN A 37 19.38 4.77 0.82
C ASN A 37 19.23 6.25 1.20
N SER A 38 19.23 6.59 2.49
CA SER A 38 18.97 7.98 2.95
C SER A 38 20.17 8.93 2.90
N ARG A 39 21.31 8.48 2.38
CA ARG A 39 22.38 9.39 1.94
C ARG A 39 22.36 9.68 0.44
N VAL A 40 21.41 9.10 -0.31
CA VAL A 40 21.23 9.34 -1.75
C VAL A 40 19.98 10.18 -2.06
N LEU A 41 19.02 10.29 -1.13
CA LEU A 41 17.73 10.95 -1.36
C LEU A 41 17.70 12.49 -1.24
N PHE A 42 18.83 13.15 -0.95
CA PHE A 42 18.93 14.63 -0.98
C PHE A 42 20.08 15.18 -1.83
N LEU A 43 20.66 14.37 -2.71
CA LEU A 43 21.54 14.83 -3.78
C LEU A 43 21.06 14.27 -5.11
N VAL A 44 19.96 14.85 -5.63
CA VAL A 44 19.67 14.83 -7.07
C VAL A 44 20.77 15.63 -7.76
N LYS A 45 21.94 15.01 -7.95
CA LYS A 45 22.84 15.41 -9.01
C LYS A 45 22.12 14.99 -10.30
N ARG A 46 21.60 15.97 -11.04
CA ARG A 46 21.05 15.79 -12.38
C ARG A 46 22.06 14.97 -13.20
N GLN A 47 21.81 13.67 -13.38
CA GLN A 47 22.44 12.95 -14.47
C GLN A 47 21.63 13.28 -15.74
N PRO A 48 22.29 13.74 -16.81
CA PRO A 48 21.62 14.01 -18.07
C PRO A 48 21.16 12.69 -18.69
N TYR A 49 19.86 12.56 -18.93
CA TYR A 49 19.32 11.52 -19.80
C TYR A 49 19.90 11.70 -21.22
N PRO A 50 20.15 10.62 -21.97
CA PRO A 50 20.49 10.72 -23.38
C PRO A 50 19.32 11.34 -24.14
N GLN A 51 19.52 12.56 -24.63
CA GLN A 51 18.56 13.25 -25.49
C GLN A 51 18.36 12.43 -26.76
N ARG A 52 17.15 11.89 -26.97
CA ARG A 52 16.66 11.60 -28.31
C ARG A 52 16.60 12.93 -29.06
N GLN A 53 17.43 13.06 -30.10
CA GLN A 53 17.46 14.20 -31.00
C GLN A 53 16.11 14.32 -31.73
N PHE A 54 15.18 15.07 -31.14
CA PHE A 54 14.13 15.70 -31.92
C PHE A 54 14.77 16.89 -32.64
N ARG A 55 14.79 16.84 -33.98
CA ARG A 55 15.20 17.97 -34.83
C ARG A 55 14.38 19.19 -34.41
N SER A 56 15.09 20.20 -33.90
CA SER A 56 14.49 21.45 -33.49
C SER A 56 14.04 22.23 -34.73
N LEU A 57 12.76 22.60 -34.78
CA LEU A 57 12.32 23.76 -35.52
C LEU A 57 12.38 24.92 -34.53
N SER A 58 13.47 25.67 -34.59
CA SER A 58 13.71 26.83 -33.76
C SER A 58 12.78 27.97 -34.14
N SER A 59 11.65 28.10 -33.43
CA SER A 59 10.98 29.38 -33.24
C SER A 59 11.34 29.89 -31.84
N SER A 60 12.15 30.93 -31.79
CA SER A 60 12.54 31.67 -30.60
C SER A 60 11.33 32.32 -29.93
N SER A 61 10.75 31.64 -28.95
CA SER A 61 9.89 32.25 -27.93
C SER A 61 10.71 32.47 -26.66
N THR A 62 11.00 33.73 -26.36
CA THR A 62 11.59 34.18 -25.10
C THR A 62 10.66 33.82 -23.94
N SER A 63 10.96 32.72 -23.24
CA SER A 63 10.36 32.41 -21.94
C SER A 63 11.01 33.30 -20.89
N SER A 64 10.36 34.42 -20.58
CA SER A 64 10.63 35.20 -19.39
C SER A 64 10.34 34.32 -18.17
N ASP A 65 11.38 33.97 -17.41
CA ASP A 65 11.26 33.41 -16.06
C ASP A 65 10.56 34.45 -15.17
N HIS A 66 9.23 34.42 -15.15
CA HIS A 66 8.42 35.15 -14.17
C HIS A 66 8.57 34.45 -12.82
N GLN A 67 9.67 34.75 -12.14
CA GLN A 67 9.79 34.53 -10.70
C GLN A 67 8.75 35.43 -10.04
N LEU A 68 7.67 34.84 -9.51
CA LEU A 68 6.64 35.57 -8.79
C LEU A 68 7.32 36.39 -7.68
N SER A 69 6.99 37.68 -7.60
CA SER A 69 7.50 38.55 -6.54
C SER A 69 7.13 37.92 -5.18
N PRO A 70 7.99 37.96 -4.16
CA PRO A 70 7.64 37.50 -2.80
C PRO A 70 6.42 38.24 -2.20
N ASP A 71 6.05 39.38 -2.79
CA ASP A 71 4.85 40.15 -2.45
C ASP A 71 3.60 39.73 -3.26
N ASP A 72 3.70 38.73 -4.14
CA ASP A 72 2.54 38.18 -4.85
C ASP A 72 1.67 37.39 -3.86
N PRO A 73 0.39 37.77 -3.66
CA PRO A 73 -0.51 37.05 -2.76
C PRO A 73 -0.66 35.56 -3.12
N GLN A 74 -0.37 35.15 -4.36
CA GLN A 74 -0.33 33.74 -4.74
C GLN A 74 0.90 32.99 -4.19
N ALA A 75 2.03 33.68 -3.98
CA ALA A 75 3.23 33.10 -3.38
C ALA A 75 3.09 32.87 -1.86
N GLN A 76 2.09 33.50 -1.22
CA GLN A 76 1.86 33.43 0.23
C GLN A 76 0.77 32.44 0.64
N PHE A 77 0.03 31.86 -0.31
CA PHE A 77 -1.01 30.89 0.02
C PHE A 77 -0.39 29.60 0.57
N ARG A 78 -0.50 29.41 1.89
CA ARG A 78 -0.19 28.16 2.58
C ARG A 78 -1.50 27.51 3.00
N PRO A 79 -2.05 26.56 2.22
CA PRO A 79 -3.27 25.88 2.63
C PRO A 79 -3.02 25.23 3.99
N SER A 80 -3.98 25.36 4.89
CA SER A 80 -3.99 24.63 6.16
C SER A 80 -4.90 23.42 6.03
N PRO A 81 -4.56 22.28 6.67
CA PRO A 81 -5.41 21.10 6.62
C PRO A 81 -6.82 21.46 7.10
N PRO A 82 -7.88 21.01 6.41
CA PRO A 82 -9.24 21.25 6.87
C PRO A 82 -9.47 20.59 8.23
N THR A 83 -10.32 21.20 9.05
CA THR A 83 -10.73 20.65 10.35
C THR A 83 -11.54 19.38 10.18
N GLU A 84 -12.40 19.33 9.16
CA GLU A 84 -13.19 18.17 8.76
C GLU A 84 -13.25 18.05 7.23
N LEU A 85 -13.38 16.83 6.73
CA LEU A 85 -13.54 16.56 5.30
C LEU A 85 -15.01 16.65 4.90
N THR A 86 -15.27 17.19 3.71
CA THR A 86 -16.61 17.19 3.08
C THR A 86 -16.71 16.12 1.99
N LEU A 87 -17.93 15.84 1.53
CA LEU A 87 -18.17 14.91 0.42
C LEU A 87 -17.48 15.37 -0.87
N GLU A 88 -17.53 16.67 -1.17
CA GLU A 88 -16.89 17.25 -2.35
C GLU A 88 -15.37 17.12 -2.28
N MET A 89 -14.75 17.44 -1.14
CA MET A 89 -13.31 17.30 -0.94
C MET A 89 -12.87 15.84 -1.12
N THR A 90 -13.57 14.90 -0.48
CA THR A 90 -13.22 13.48 -0.53
C THR A 90 -13.37 12.89 -1.93
N ASN A 91 -14.43 13.27 -2.65
CA ASN A 91 -14.59 12.91 -4.06
C ASN A 91 -13.47 13.50 -4.93
N GLY A 92 -13.16 14.79 -4.75
CA GLY A 92 -12.07 15.46 -5.46
C GLY A 92 -10.71 14.79 -5.24
N ILE A 93 -10.40 14.40 -4.01
CA ILE A 93 -9.16 13.68 -3.67
C ILE A 93 -9.11 12.33 -4.37
N GLN A 94 -10.18 11.54 -4.29
CA GLN A 94 -10.20 10.20 -4.90
C GLN A 94 -10.11 10.25 -6.42
N GLN A 95 -10.83 11.18 -7.05
CA GLN A 95 -10.78 11.38 -8.50
C GLN A 95 -9.39 11.84 -8.94
N SER A 96 -8.78 12.78 -8.22
CA SER A 96 -7.43 13.27 -8.53
C SER A 96 -6.39 12.15 -8.39
N ASN A 97 -6.48 11.35 -7.33
CA ASN A 97 -5.60 10.21 -7.11
C ASN A 97 -5.75 9.16 -8.23
N ALA A 98 -6.99 8.82 -8.60
CA ALA A 98 -7.27 7.91 -9.70
C ALA A 98 -6.73 8.46 -11.03
N LEU A 99 -6.90 9.76 -11.31
CA LEU A 99 -6.39 10.40 -12.53
C LEU A 99 -4.87 10.31 -12.63
N ILE A 100 -4.14 10.58 -11.54
CA ILE A 100 -2.67 10.48 -11.50
C ILE A 100 -2.22 9.04 -11.77
N LEU A 101 -2.90 8.06 -11.19
CA LEU A 101 -2.54 6.63 -11.33
C LEU A 101 -2.92 6.06 -12.70
N LYS A 102 -3.98 6.56 -13.33
CA LYS A 102 -4.50 6.06 -14.60
C LYS A 102 -3.91 6.73 -15.83
N TYR A 103 -3.65 8.04 -15.75
CA TYR A 103 -3.27 8.86 -16.89
C TYR A 103 -1.99 9.69 -16.65
N GLY A 104 -1.57 9.87 -15.40
CA GLY A 104 -0.43 10.72 -15.03
C GLY A 104 0.89 9.98 -14.87
N VAL A 105 1.80 10.60 -14.11
CA VAL A 105 3.13 10.06 -13.76
C VAL A 105 3.02 8.76 -12.98
N GLY A 106 1.94 8.56 -12.20
CA GLY A 106 1.68 7.30 -11.50
C GLY A 106 1.59 6.13 -12.46
N LYS A 107 0.83 6.28 -13.56
CA LYS A 107 0.72 5.26 -14.61
C LYS A 107 2.07 4.90 -15.21
N GLN A 108 2.84 5.91 -15.60
CA GLN A 108 4.16 5.72 -16.23
C GLN A 108 5.09 4.93 -15.31
N ARG A 109 5.12 5.27 -14.01
CA ARG A 109 5.93 4.55 -13.02
C ARG A 109 5.45 3.13 -12.78
N LEU A 110 4.13 2.88 -12.78
CA LEU A 110 3.58 1.52 -12.66
C LEU A 110 3.92 0.66 -13.88
N GLN A 111 3.89 1.23 -15.08
CA GLN A 111 4.28 0.53 -16.32
C GLN A 111 5.77 0.21 -16.35
N LEU A 112 6.63 1.17 -15.99
CA LEU A 112 8.08 0.93 -15.85
C LEU A 112 8.37 -0.18 -14.84
N LEU A 113 7.64 -0.22 -13.72
CA LEU A 113 7.75 -1.28 -12.73
C LEU A 113 7.38 -2.67 -13.29
N ALA A 114 6.40 -2.73 -14.20
CA ALA A 114 6.07 -3.97 -14.90
C ALA A 114 7.20 -4.42 -15.83
N ASP A 115 7.74 -3.49 -16.62
CA ASP A 115 8.79 -3.75 -17.61
C ASP A 115 10.11 -4.19 -16.96
N GLU A 116 10.51 -3.54 -15.86
CA GLU A 116 11.71 -3.89 -15.07
C GLU A 116 11.69 -5.36 -14.60
N SER A 117 10.51 -5.92 -14.40
CA SER A 117 10.36 -7.30 -13.92
C SER A 117 10.50 -8.34 -15.03
N ASN A 118 10.27 -7.94 -16.29
CA ASN A 118 10.33 -8.80 -17.46
C ASN A 118 11.68 -8.72 -18.19
N GLY A 119 12.60 -7.88 -17.70
CA GLY A 119 13.90 -7.64 -18.31
C GLY A 119 14.93 -8.76 -18.10
N THR A 120 15.98 -8.72 -18.91
CA THR A 120 17.12 -9.66 -18.90
C THR A 120 18.00 -9.62 -17.64
N HIS A 121 17.78 -8.66 -16.73
CA HIS A 121 18.59 -8.44 -15.52
C HIS A 121 18.03 -9.11 -14.24
N GLY A 122 17.30 -10.22 -14.40
CA GLY A 122 16.71 -10.98 -13.30
C GLY A 122 15.38 -10.38 -12.83
N SER A 123 14.38 -11.24 -12.63
CA SER A 123 13.06 -10.84 -12.15
C SER A 123 13.18 -10.18 -10.77
N MET A 124 12.59 -8.99 -10.63
CA MET A 124 12.46 -8.32 -9.33
C MET A 124 11.71 -9.23 -8.33
N PRO A 125 12.20 -9.40 -7.08
CA PRO A 125 11.48 -10.15 -6.07
C PRO A 125 10.08 -9.56 -5.83
N LEU A 126 9.07 -10.43 -5.70
CA LEU A 126 7.68 -10.01 -5.53
C LEU A 126 7.46 -9.04 -4.36
N PRO A 127 8.05 -9.23 -3.16
CA PRO A 127 7.91 -8.25 -2.07
C PRO A 127 8.41 -6.85 -2.44
N LEU A 128 9.55 -6.75 -3.13
CA LEU A 128 10.12 -5.47 -3.56
C LEU A 128 9.27 -4.81 -4.65
N LYS A 129 8.73 -5.60 -5.58
CA LYS A 129 7.81 -5.10 -6.60
C LYS A 129 6.53 -4.54 -5.97
N TRP A 130 5.98 -5.26 -5.00
CA TRP A 130 4.84 -4.80 -4.24
C TRP A 130 5.14 -3.49 -3.50
N GLN A 131 6.32 -3.40 -2.87
CA GLN A 131 6.78 -2.19 -2.20
C GLN A 131 6.80 -0.99 -3.14
N ARG A 132 7.42 -1.12 -4.31
CA ARG A 132 7.51 -0.03 -5.29
C ARG A 132 6.13 0.39 -5.81
N MET A 133 5.22 -0.56 -6.03
CA MET A 133 3.83 -0.25 -6.38
C MET A 133 3.16 0.60 -5.29
N MET A 134 3.38 0.25 -4.02
CA MET A 134 2.85 1.01 -2.89
C MET A 134 3.44 2.40 -2.75
N GLU A 135 4.75 2.56 -2.96
CA GLU A 135 5.40 3.87 -2.96
C GLU A 135 4.83 4.80 -4.03
N ILE A 136 4.49 4.27 -5.21
CA ILE A 136 3.85 5.05 -6.27
C ILE A 136 2.45 5.52 -5.84
N TYR A 137 1.65 4.62 -5.25
CA TYR A 137 0.32 4.95 -4.76
C TYR A 137 0.32 5.97 -3.62
N LEU A 138 1.16 5.76 -2.61
CA LEU A 138 1.29 6.67 -1.49
C LEU A 138 1.85 8.02 -1.95
N GLY A 139 2.79 8.02 -2.90
CA GLY A 139 3.29 9.26 -3.53
C GLY A 139 2.18 10.05 -4.24
N ALA A 140 1.27 9.37 -4.95
CA ALA A 140 0.12 10.00 -5.56
C ALA A 140 -0.84 10.59 -4.51
N GLN A 141 -1.13 9.85 -3.44
CA GLN A 141 -1.95 10.35 -2.34
C GLN A 141 -1.35 11.58 -1.66
N LEU A 142 -0.06 11.52 -1.32
CA LEU A 142 0.68 12.65 -0.71
C LEU A 142 0.63 13.89 -1.59
N HIS A 143 0.78 13.73 -2.91
CA HIS A 143 0.69 14.84 -3.86
C HIS A 143 -0.69 15.49 -3.86
N VAL A 144 -1.76 14.68 -3.83
CA VAL A 144 -3.13 15.19 -3.82
C VAL A 144 -3.48 15.86 -2.50
N ILE A 145 -3.16 15.26 -1.35
CA ILE A 145 -3.54 15.84 -0.05
C ILE A 145 -2.74 17.11 0.28
N ALA A 146 -1.54 17.28 -0.31
CA ALA A 146 -0.77 18.51 -0.17
C ALA A 146 -1.55 19.75 -0.65
N SER A 147 -2.41 19.62 -1.66
CA SER A 147 -3.22 20.74 -2.16
C SER A 147 -4.29 21.18 -1.16
N LEU A 148 -4.60 20.35 -0.16
CA LEU A 148 -5.49 20.66 0.96
C LEU A 148 -4.74 21.11 2.21
N GLY A 149 -3.42 21.30 2.13
CA GLY A 149 -2.62 21.78 3.25
C GLY A 149 -2.10 20.70 4.20
N TYR A 150 -2.35 19.41 3.92
CA TYR A 150 -1.71 18.34 4.68
C TYR A 150 -0.20 18.30 4.44
N GLU A 151 0.54 17.87 5.45
CA GLU A 151 1.97 17.65 5.32
C GLU A 151 2.28 16.51 4.33
N THR A 152 3.33 16.66 3.54
CA THR A 152 3.80 15.67 2.55
C THR A 152 4.66 14.58 3.18
N ASN A 153 4.26 14.10 4.36
CA ASN A 153 4.97 13.08 5.13
C ASN A 153 3.97 12.06 5.72
N GLU A 154 4.48 11.09 6.48
CA GLU A 154 3.65 10.06 7.11
C GLU A 154 2.59 10.64 8.07
N GLN A 155 2.91 11.72 8.80
CA GLN A 155 1.98 12.33 9.75
C GLN A 155 0.79 12.99 9.03
N GLY A 156 1.04 13.70 7.93
CA GLY A 156 -0.01 14.30 7.11
C GLY A 156 -0.92 13.23 6.49
N LEU A 157 -0.33 12.16 5.95
CA LEU A 157 -1.09 11.03 5.42
C LEU A 157 -1.94 10.33 6.49
N MET A 158 -1.38 10.11 7.69
CA MET A 158 -2.08 9.50 8.82
C MET A 158 -3.26 10.37 9.27
N LYS A 159 -3.05 11.68 9.41
CA LYS A 159 -4.11 12.64 9.76
C LYS A 159 -5.24 12.65 8.73
N TYR A 160 -4.90 12.74 7.44
CA TYR A 160 -5.86 12.65 6.34
C TYR A 160 -6.66 11.34 6.42
N THR A 161 -5.97 10.21 6.58
CA THR A 161 -6.59 8.88 6.63
C THR A 161 -7.57 8.75 7.80
N GLN A 162 -7.21 9.30 8.98
CA GLN A 162 -8.11 9.32 10.15
C GLN A 162 -9.36 10.18 9.91
N GLN A 163 -9.20 11.36 9.32
CA GLN A 163 -10.32 12.25 9.00
C GLN A 163 -11.23 11.62 7.93
N LEU A 164 -10.66 10.98 6.91
CA LEU A 164 -11.41 10.24 5.89
C LEU A 164 -12.17 9.08 6.53
N GLY A 165 -11.49 8.34 7.42
CA GLY A 165 -12.04 7.46 8.44
C GLY A 165 -13.38 7.90 8.99
N THR A 166 -13.27 8.98 9.73
CA THR A 166 -14.37 9.55 10.49
C THR A 166 -15.48 10.05 9.56
N PHE A 167 -15.12 10.64 8.42
CA PHE A 167 -16.06 11.14 7.44
C PHE A 167 -16.90 10.03 6.80
N ILE A 168 -16.26 9.03 6.18
CA ILE A 168 -16.95 7.93 5.49
C ILE A 168 -17.86 7.18 6.48
N HIS A 169 -17.41 7.01 7.73
CA HIS A 169 -18.20 6.34 8.74
C HIS A 169 -19.53 7.06 9.05
N LYS A 170 -19.56 8.40 8.95
CA LYS A 170 -20.76 9.23 9.14
C LYS A 170 -21.66 9.27 7.89
N CYS A 171 -21.17 8.84 6.72
CA CYS A 171 -21.94 8.88 5.48
C CYS A 171 -23.06 7.82 5.43
N PRO A 172 -24.11 8.05 4.62
CA PRO A 172 -25.09 7.02 4.26
C PRO A 172 -24.45 5.76 3.65
N PRO A 173 -25.07 4.56 3.78
CA PRO A 173 -24.50 3.30 3.28
C PRO A 173 -24.15 3.29 1.79
N ASP A 174 -24.98 3.87 0.95
CA ASP A 174 -24.77 4.00 -0.51
C ASP A 174 -23.52 4.83 -0.84
N VAL A 175 -23.29 5.92 -0.10
CA VAL A 175 -22.09 6.76 -0.24
C VAL A 175 -20.84 6.01 0.25
N GLN A 176 -20.96 5.23 1.33
CA GLN A 176 -19.86 4.38 1.79
C GLN A 176 -19.50 3.32 0.75
N ASP A 177 -20.50 2.70 0.12
CA ASP A 177 -20.31 1.70 -0.93
C ASP A 177 -19.66 2.29 -2.18
N GLU A 178 -20.00 3.52 -2.54
CA GLU A 178 -19.36 4.24 -3.64
C GLU A 178 -17.87 4.47 -3.37
N PHE A 179 -17.50 4.93 -2.17
CA PHE A 179 -16.10 5.08 -1.79
C PHE A 179 -15.33 3.75 -1.81
N ARG A 180 -15.96 2.67 -1.35
CA ARG A 180 -15.38 1.32 -1.43
C ARG A 180 -15.19 0.90 -2.89
N ARG A 181 -16.18 1.15 -3.77
CA ARG A 181 -16.13 0.82 -5.20
C ARG A 181 -15.00 1.56 -5.92
N VAL A 182 -14.83 2.86 -5.68
CA VAL A 182 -13.74 3.67 -6.26
C VAL A 182 -12.38 3.19 -5.76
N GLY A 183 -12.26 2.92 -4.45
CA GLY A 183 -11.05 2.36 -3.85
C GLY A 183 -10.66 1.02 -4.46
N ARG A 184 -11.61 0.09 -4.60
CA ARG A 184 -11.41 -1.22 -5.26
C ARG A 184 -11.00 -1.08 -6.71
N THR A 185 -11.62 -0.17 -7.46
CA THR A 185 -11.33 0.05 -8.89
C THR A 185 -9.91 0.58 -9.07
N THR A 186 -9.53 1.58 -8.29
CA THR A 186 -8.18 2.16 -8.31
C THR A 186 -7.13 1.10 -7.97
N TRP A 187 -7.40 0.28 -6.96
CA TRP A 187 -6.51 -0.80 -6.56
C TRP A 187 -6.31 -1.85 -7.67
N ARG A 188 -7.41 -2.31 -8.27
CA ARG A 188 -7.38 -3.28 -9.37
C ARG A 188 -6.60 -2.75 -10.55
N GLU A 189 -6.77 -1.47 -10.89
CA GLU A 189 -6.01 -0.82 -11.97
C GLU A 189 -4.51 -0.76 -11.67
N MET A 190 -4.12 -0.46 -10.43
CA MET A 190 -2.70 -0.51 -10.04
C MET A 190 -2.11 -1.90 -10.19
N LEU A 191 -2.83 -2.95 -9.77
CA LEU A 191 -2.36 -4.34 -9.90
C LEU A 191 -2.16 -4.71 -11.37
N VAL A 192 -3.12 -4.36 -12.23
CA VAL A 192 -3.02 -4.58 -13.67
C VAL A 192 -1.79 -3.92 -14.25
N LEU A 193 -1.57 -2.64 -13.93
CA LEU A 193 -0.45 -1.88 -14.46
C LEU A 193 0.89 -2.36 -13.91
N ALA A 194 1.03 -2.51 -12.59
CA ALA A 194 2.29 -2.87 -11.94
C ALA A 194 2.73 -4.30 -12.26
N PHE A 195 1.79 -5.24 -12.35
CA PHE A 195 2.10 -6.66 -12.59
C PHE A 195 1.99 -7.07 -14.05
N GLY A 196 1.58 -6.17 -14.94
CA GLY A 196 1.38 -6.47 -16.36
C GLY A 196 0.37 -7.60 -16.54
N LEU A 197 -0.77 -7.50 -15.87
CA LEU A 197 -1.86 -8.45 -16.01
C LEU A 197 -2.62 -8.14 -17.30
N ASP A 198 -2.98 -9.18 -18.06
CA ASP A 198 -3.82 -9.00 -19.23
C ASP A 198 -5.28 -8.81 -18.78
N GLN A 199 -5.85 -7.64 -19.07
CA GLN A 199 -7.25 -7.37 -18.70
C GLN A 199 -8.24 -8.32 -19.35
N SER A 200 -7.91 -8.90 -20.51
CA SER A 200 -8.78 -9.84 -21.21
C SER A 200 -8.82 -11.23 -20.56
N GLU A 201 -7.78 -11.57 -19.78
CA GLU A 201 -7.69 -12.83 -19.05
C GLU A 201 -8.22 -12.72 -17.61
N LEU A 202 -8.47 -11.50 -17.13
CA LEU A 202 -8.99 -11.28 -15.78
C LEU A 202 -10.49 -11.56 -15.74
N PRO A 203 -10.98 -12.21 -14.67
CA PRO A 203 -12.40 -12.45 -14.53
C PRO A 203 -13.15 -11.12 -14.48
N THR A 204 -14.15 -11.01 -15.36
CA THR A 204 -15.07 -9.87 -15.42
C THR A 204 -16.09 -9.94 -14.30
N ASP A 205 -16.47 -11.16 -13.93
CA ASP A 205 -17.49 -11.44 -12.93
C ASP A 205 -16.90 -11.38 -11.52
N GLU A 206 -17.72 -10.89 -10.59
CA GLU A 206 -17.38 -10.90 -9.18
C GLU A 206 -17.36 -12.35 -8.67
N MET A 207 -16.24 -12.74 -8.04
CA MET A 207 -16.12 -14.04 -7.36
C MET A 207 -17.25 -14.19 -6.33
N SER A 208 -17.78 -15.40 -6.15
CA SER A 208 -18.77 -15.61 -5.10
C SER A 208 -18.18 -15.40 -3.71
N ILE A 209 -18.99 -14.93 -2.76
CA ILE A 209 -18.54 -14.78 -1.36
C ILE A 209 -18.12 -16.12 -0.73
N VAL A 210 -18.69 -17.23 -1.20
CA VAL A 210 -18.36 -18.58 -0.74
C VAL A 210 -16.94 -18.96 -1.19
N ASP A 211 -16.61 -18.73 -2.46
CA ASP A 211 -15.28 -19.02 -3.01
C ASP A 211 -14.21 -18.11 -2.40
N ALA A 212 -14.58 -16.84 -2.15
CA ALA A 212 -13.71 -15.91 -1.45
C ALA A 212 -13.37 -16.39 -0.04
N ARG A 213 -14.38 -16.81 0.74
CA ARG A 213 -14.16 -17.35 2.09
C ARG A 213 -13.34 -18.63 2.08
N ASN A 214 -13.60 -19.54 1.13
CA ASN A 214 -12.81 -20.76 0.96
C ASN A 214 -11.34 -20.45 0.63
N THR A 215 -11.11 -19.48 -0.25
CA THR A 215 -9.78 -18.99 -0.61
C THR A 215 -9.04 -18.45 0.61
N VAL A 216 -9.66 -17.54 1.37
CA VAL A 216 -9.03 -16.96 2.57
C VAL A 216 -8.83 -18.01 3.65
N HIS A 217 -9.77 -18.94 3.82
CA HIS A 217 -9.62 -20.03 4.78
C HIS A 217 -8.39 -20.89 4.45
N LYS A 218 -8.20 -21.28 3.18
CA LYS A 218 -7.00 -22.02 2.75
C LYS A 218 -5.72 -21.24 3.00
N VAL A 219 -5.69 -19.96 2.65
CA VAL A 219 -4.54 -19.07 2.93
C VAL A 219 -4.25 -18.98 4.43
N ALA A 220 -5.29 -18.78 5.25
CA ALA A 220 -5.16 -18.69 6.70
C ALA A 220 -4.65 -19.99 7.32
N SER A 221 -5.11 -21.13 6.83
CA SER A 221 -4.63 -22.45 7.25
C SER A 221 -3.15 -22.65 6.92
N ARG A 222 -2.72 -22.27 5.70
CA ARG A 222 -1.30 -22.33 5.29
C ARG A 222 -0.43 -21.38 6.13
N LEU A 223 -0.92 -20.19 6.46
CA LEU A 223 -0.19 -19.20 7.28
C LEU A 223 0.16 -19.72 8.69
N ILE A 224 -0.66 -20.62 9.25
CA ILE A 224 -0.48 -21.14 10.62
C ILE A 224 0.14 -22.54 10.64
N GLU A 225 0.59 -23.06 9.49
CA GLU A 225 1.33 -24.31 9.45
C GLU A 225 2.62 -24.19 10.28
N PRO A 226 2.98 -25.20 11.10
CA PRO A 226 4.16 -25.13 11.96
C PRO A 226 5.44 -24.77 11.20
N ALA A 227 5.63 -25.32 10.00
CA ALA A 227 6.79 -25.02 9.16
C ALA A 227 6.91 -23.52 8.81
N ILE A 228 5.79 -22.82 8.59
CA ILE A 228 5.79 -21.39 8.28
C ILE A 228 6.12 -20.58 9.53
N LEU A 229 5.52 -20.91 10.68
CA LEU A 229 5.78 -20.22 11.94
C LEU A 229 7.23 -20.42 12.39
N GLU A 230 7.77 -21.63 12.25
CA GLU A 230 9.17 -21.95 12.51
C GLU A 230 10.10 -21.17 11.57
N ALA A 231 9.80 -21.11 10.27
CA ALA A 231 10.59 -20.35 9.31
C ALA A 231 10.67 -18.85 9.66
N VAL A 232 9.56 -18.26 10.13
CA VAL A 232 9.54 -16.88 10.63
C VAL A 232 10.40 -16.76 11.89
N ALA A 233 10.16 -17.61 12.89
CA ALA A 233 10.88 -17.56 14.17
C ALA A 233 12.40 -17.72 13.99
N THR A 234 12.82 -18.70 13.18
CA THR A 234 14.24 -18.96 12.89
C THR A 234 14.92 -17.77 12.22
N ARG A 235 14.28 -17.16 11.21
CA ARG A 235 14.87 -16.01 10.50
C ARG A 235 14.91 -14.76 11.35
N VAL A 236 13.91 -14.54 12.20
CA VAL A 236 13.90 -13.43 13.15
C VAL A 236 14.96 -13.64 14.23
N ALA A 237 15.12 -14.85 14.75
CA ALA A 237 16.16 -15.17 15.76
C ALA A 237 17.58 -14.99 15.23
N ALA A 238 17.77 -15.08 13.90
CA ALA A 238 19.05 -14.83 13.25
C ALA A 238 19.36 -13.33 13.02
N LEU A 239 18.45 -12.42 13.35
CA LEU A 239 18.71 -10.98 13.21
C LEU A 239 19.79 -10.53 14.22
N PRO A 240 20.74 -9.67 13.80
CA PRO A 240 21.65 -9.06 14.73
C PRO A 240 20.89 -8.14 15.71
N PRO A 241 21.35 -8.00 16.97
CA PRO A 241 20.75 -7.06 17.92
C PRO A 241 20.66 -5.66 17.32
N GLN A 242 19.47 -5.06 17.37
CA GLN A 242 19.23 -3.71 16.88
C GLN A 242 19.13 -2.75 18.06
N SER A 243 19.76 -1.59 17.95
CA SER A 243 19.63 -0.52 18.96
C SER A 243 18.36 0.31 18.79
N ASP A 244 17.84 0.38 17.56
CA ASP A 244 16.62 1.11 17.23
C ASP A 244 15.43 0.15 17.12
N PRO A 245 14.43 0.25 18.03
CA PRO A 245 13.22 -0.58 17.97
C PRO A 245 12.45 -0.46 16.65
N GLN A 246 12.49 0.71 15.98
CA GLN A 246 11.79 0.91 14.72
C GLN A 246 12.48 0.18 13.57
N MET A 247 13.82 0.18 13.57
CA MET A 247 14.60 -0.63 12.63
C MET A 247 14.38 -2.13 12.86
N GLU A 248 14.37 -2.59 14.11
CA GLU A 248 14.09 -3.98 14.46
C GLU A 248 12.72 -4.42 13.95
N MET A 249 11.68 -3.62 14.20
CA MET A 249 10.33 -3.87 13.72
C MET A 249 10.28 -3.96 12.19
N GLY A 250 10.98 -3.05 11.49
CA GLY A 250 11.12 -3.05 10.03
C GLY A 250 11.72 -4.34 9.50
N LEU A 251 12.80 -4.83 10.11
CA LEU A 251 13.45 -6.08 9.72
C LEU A 251 12.55 -7.31 9.96
N LYS A 252 11.87 -7.36 11.12
CA LYS A 252 10.90 -8.43 11.41
C LYS A 252 9.75 -8.43 10.41
N HIS A 253 9.21 -7.26 10.07
CA HIS A 253 8.17 -7.13 9.05
C HIS A 253 8.64 -7.61 7.68
N ALA A 254 9.86 -7.27 7.27
CA ALA A 254 10.43 -7.72 6.00
C ALA A 254 10.56 -9.25 5.94
N ILE A 255 11.00 -9.88 7.03
CA ILE A 255 11.08 -11.35 7.14
C ILE A 255 9.69 -11.98 7.02
N ILE A 256 8.69 -11.46 7.75
CA ILE A 256 7.32 -11.96 7.68
C ILE A 256 6.81 -11.88 6.24
N GLN A 257 6.98 -10.73 5.57
CA GLN A 257 6.53 -10.55 4.20
C GLN A 257 7.21 -11.53 3.24
N ASP A 258 8.52 -11.70 3.37
CA ASP A 258 9.29 -12.61 2.52
C ASP A 258 8.84 -14.07 2.69
N VAL A 259 8.69 -14.53 3.94
CA VAL A 259 8.23 -15.90 4.24
C VAL A 259 6.80 -16.10 3.76
N VAL A 260 5.88 -15.18 4.07
CA VAL A 260 4.48 -15.29 3.66
C VAL A 260 4.36 -15.29 2.13
N VAL A 261 5.09 -14.43 1.43
CA VAL A 261 5.02 -14.40 -0.03
C VAL A 261 5.57 -15.69 -0.64
N HIS A 262 6.79 -16.08 -0.26
CA HIS A 262 7.49 -17.16 -0.95
C HIS A 262 7.13 -18.56 -0.47
N GLN A 263 6.72 -18.73 0.79
CA GLN A 263 6.43 -20.06 1.35
C GLN A 263 4.92 -20.34 1.46
N VAL A 264 4.08 -19.32 1.66
CA VAL A 264 2.62 -19.51 1.75
C VAL A 264 1.97 -19.38 0.38
N TYR A 265 2.20 -18.28 -0.33
CA TYR A 265 1.51 -18.04 -1.60
C TYR A 265 2.20 -18.71 -2.81
N LEU A 266 3.53 -18.56 -2.90
CA LEU A 266 4.32 -19.10 -4.01
C LEU A 266 5.02 -20.42 -3.67
N GLY A 267 4.85 -20.91 -2.45
CA GLY A 267 5.48 -22.14 -1.97
C GLY A 267 4.53 -23.34 -2.03
N GLY A 268 5.12 -24.54 -2.00
CA GLY A 268 4.43 -25.82 -2.17
C GLY A 268 4.56 -26.37 -3.59
N ASP A 269 4.02 -27.58 -3.79
CA ASP A 269 3.93 -28.25 -5.08
C ASP A 269 2.51 -28.83 -5.24
N PRO A 270 1.58 -28.13 -5.93
CA PRO A 270 1.77 -26.84 -6.60
C PRO A 270 1.79 -25.63 -5.64
N PRO A 271 2.27 -24.46 -6.08
CA PRO A 271 2.09 -23.20 -5.36
C PRO A 271 0.62 -22.93 -5.01
N LEU A 272 0.35 -22.35 -3.83
CA LEU A 272 -1.02 -22.13 -3.37
C LEU A 272 -1.86 -21.29 -4.35
N VAL A 273 -1.26 -20.28 -4.99
CA VAL A 273 -1.97 -19.47 -6.01
C VAL A 273 -2.40 -20.28 -7.23
N GLU A 274 -1.65 -21.33 -7.58
CA GLU A 274 -1.97 -22.26 -8.66
C GLU A 274 -3.02 -23.27 -8.22
N GLU A 275 -2.90 -23.81 -6.99
CA GLU A 275 -3.90 -24.69 -6.38
C GLU A 275 -5.28 -24.02 -6.32
N LEU A 276 -5.32 -22.71 -6.08
CA LEU A 276 -6.52 -21.89 -6.03
C LEU A 276 -7.02 -21.43 -7.41
N GLY A 277 -6.32 -21.78 -8.49
CA GLY A 277 -6.75 -21.46 -9.86
C GLY A 277 -6.50 -20.01 -10.30
N PHE A 278 -5.61 -19.27 -9.64
CA PHE A 278 -5.29 -17.88 -10.02
C PHE A 278 -4.13 -17.75 -11.01
N GLY A 279 -3.53 -18.87 -11.42
CA GLY A 279 -2.34 -18.90 -12.28
C GLY A 279 -1.03 -18.93 -11.48
N SER A 280 0.10 -18.77 -12.17
CA SER A 280 1.43 -19.04 -11.61
C SER A 280 2.19 -17.80 -11.17
N GLY A 281 3.09 -18.00 -10.20
CA GLY A 281 4.08 -17.03 -9.78
C GLY A 281 3.51 -15.67 -9.34
N PRO A 282 4.28 -14.57 -9.54
CA PRO A 282 3.87 -13.23 -9.13
C PRO A 282 2.56 -12.73 -9.78
N LYS A 283 2.29 -13.11 -11.03
CA LYS A 283 1.04 -12.73 -11.72
C LYS A 283 -0.16 -13.47 -11.14
N GLY A 284 -0.01 -14.74 -10.78
CA GLY A 284 -1.05 -15.50 -10.08
C GLY A 284 -1.39 -14.90 -8.73
N TYR A 285 -0.36 -14.51 -7.96
CA TYR A 285 -0.56 -13.77 -6.71
C TYR A 285 -1.32 -12.45 -6.93
N ALA A 286 -0.90 -11.63 -7.90
CA ALA A 286 -1.57 -10.37 -8.21
C ALA A 286 -3.01 -10.56 -8.71
N THR A 287 -3.28 -11.60 -9.48
CA THR A 287 -4.64 -11.98 -9.92
C THR A 287 -5.52 -12.35 -8.75
N MET A 288 -5.03 -13.17 -7.82
CA MET A 288 -5.74 -13.43 -6.57
C MET A 288 -6.01 -12.13 -5.80
N GLN A 289 -5.05 -11.20 -5.70
CA GLN A 289 -5.28 -9.90 -5.05
C GLN A 289 -6.34 -9.05 -5.76
N TYR A 290 -6.39 -9.12 -7.09
CA TYR A 290 -7.35 -8.42 -7.92
C TYR A 290 -8.77 -8.94 -7.68
N VAL A 291 -8.95 -10.26 -7.69
CA VAL A 291 -10.27 -10.89 -7.52
C VAL A 291 -10.77 -10.77 -6.08
N MET A 292 -9.89 -10.99 -5.11
CA MET A 292 -10.25 -10.90 -3.69
C MET A 292 -10.57 -9.47 -3.22
N ALA A 293 -10.29 -8.44 -4.03
CA ALA A 293 -10.59 -7.06 -3.69
C ALA A 293 -12.09 -6.81 -3.44
N TYR A 294 -12.99 -7.60 -4.03
CA TYR A 294 -14.44 -7.49 -3.84
C TYR A 294 -14.88 -7.85 -2.42
N HIS A 295 -14.23 -8.84 -1.80
CA HIS A 295 -14.63 -9.43 -0.53
C HIS A 295 -13.78 -8.98 0.66
N GLU A 296 -13.03 -7.88 0.52
CA GLU A 296 -12.10 -7.42 1.56
C GLU A 296 -12.80 -6.99 2.87
N ASN A 297 -14.07 -6.60 2.79
CA ASN A 297 -14.88 -6.19 3.94
C ASN A 297 -15.77 -7.33 4.47
N ASP A 298 -15.67 -8.54 3.90
CA ASP A 298 -16.41 -9.69 4.43
C ASP A 298 -15.89 -10.02 5.84
N PRO A 299 -16.76 -10.06 6.87
CA PRO A 299 -16.33 -10.28 8.24
C PRO A 299 -15.57 -11.59 8.46
N LEU A 300 -15.92 -12.67 7.74
CA LEU A 300 -15.23 -13.95 7.87
C LEU A 300 -13.85 -13.95 7.20
N CYS A 301 -13.74 -13.35 6.00
CA CYS A 301 -12.45 -13.13 5.36
C CYS A 301 -11.50 -12.31 6.26
N MET A 302 -12.02 -11.25 6.88
CA MET A 302 -11.27 -10.45 7.85
C MET A 302 -10.85 -11.27 9.07
N GLN A 303 -11.75 -12.07 9.64
CA GLN A 303 -11.48 -12.89 10.81
C GLN A 303 -10.39 -13.93 10.53
N TYR A 304 -10.47 -14.67 9.42
CA TYR A 304 -9.46 -15.66 9.04
C TYR A 304 -8.09 -15.03 8.82
N THR A 305 -8.05 -13.88 8.14
CA THR A 305 -6.80 -13.15 7.90
C THR A 305 -6.22 -12.64 9.22
N SER A 306 -7.03 -12.04 10.09
CA SER A 306 -6.57 -11.48 11.36
C SER A 306 -6.05 -12.57 12.31
N SER A 307 -6.82 -13.64 12.53
CA SER A 307 -6.46 -14.68 13.49
C SER A 307 -5.19 -15.43 13.10
N SER A 308 -5.00 -15.71 11.80
CA SER A 308 -3.78 -16.33 11.28
C SER A 308 -2.57 -15.39 11.40
N MET A 309 -2.73 -14.10 11.06
CA MET A 309 -1.63 -13.14 11.17
C MET A 309 -1.17 -12.89 12.61
N VAL A 310 -2.07 -12.93 13.59
CA VAL A 310 -1.68 -12.86 15.02
C VAL A 310 -0.69 -13.97 15.37
N LYS A 311 -0.88 -15.19 14.85
CA LYS A 311 0.07 -16.29 15.07
C LYS A 311 1.42 -16.05 14.40
N VAL A 312 1.42 -15.51 13.19
CA VAL A 312 2.66 -15.15 12.48
C VAL A 312 3.42 -14.04 13.21
N TRP A 313 2.73 -13.02 13.71
CA TRP A 313 3.34 -11.95 14.51
C TRP A 313 3.89 -12.47 15.84
N GLN A 314 3.15 -13.34 16.52
CA GLN A 314 3.64 -14.02 17.73
C GLN A 314 4.92 -14.83 17.45
N ALA A 315 4.98 -15.55 16.33
CA ALA A 315 6.17 -16.29 15.92
C ALA A 315 7.38 -15.37 15.64
N ALA A 316 7.14 -14.14 15.20
CA ALA A 316 8.17 -13.11 15.04
C ALA A 316 8.54 -12.40 16.36
N GLY A 317 7.98 -12.81 17.51
CA GLY A 317 8.18 -12.15 18.79
C GLY A 317 7.54 -10.75 18.86
N LEU A 318 6.52 -10.49 18.03
CA LEU A 318 5.72 -9.27 18.06
C LEU A 318 4.47 -9.54 18.90
N ASP A 319 4.58 -9.26 20.19
CA ASP A 319 3.45 -9.41 21.10
C ASP A 319 2.53 -8.18 21.04
N LEU A 320 1.41 -8.33 20.35
CA LEU A 320 0.39 -7.29 20.23
C LEU A 320 -0.40 -7.06 21.52
N SER A 321 -0.32 -7.97 22.49
CA SER A 321 -1.05 -7.87 23.77
C SER A 321 -0.29 -7.06 24.83
N ASN A 322 1.02 -6.91 24.69
CA ASN A 322 1.91 -6.27 25.68
C ASN A 322 2.54 -4.94 25.20
N ALA A 323 2.02 -4.33 24.12
CA ALA A 323 2.53 -3.05 23.63
C ALA A 323 2.28 -1.91 24.66
N PRO A 324 3.31 -1.11 25.04
CA PRO A 324 3.20 -0.13 26.12
C PRO A 324 2.15 0.97 25.81
N PRO A 325 1.44 1.49 26.83
CA PRO A 325 0.37 2.47 26.65
C PRO A 325 0.81 3.74 25.91
N ALA A 326 2.09 4.13 25.93
CA ALA A 326 2.59 5.30 25.20
C ALA A 326 2.80 5.04 23.69
N ALA A 327 3.08 3.79 23.30
CA ALA A 327 3.02 3.36 21.90
C ALA A 327 1.57 3.21 21.42
N VAL A 328 0.65 2.94 22.35
CA VAL A 328 -0.80 2.85 22.13
C VAL A 328 -1.50 4.22 22.24
N ALA A 329 -0.98 5.20 22.99
CA ALA A 329 -1.58 6.52 23.22
C ALA A 329 -1.26 7.54 22.12
N LYS A 330 -0.22 7.27 21.31
CA LYS A 330 -0.07 7.90 19.99
C LYS A 330 -0.98 7.27 18.93
N MET A 331 -1.72 6.22 19.27
CA MET A 331 -2.82 5.70 18.47
C MET A 331 -4.13 6.30 19.02
N PRO A 332 -4.98 6.92 18.20
CA PRO A 332 -6.20 7.56 18.69
C PRO A 332 -7.16 6.49 19.22
N MET A 333 -7.23 6.39 20.54
CA MET A 333 -8.19 5.57 21.28
C MET A 333 -9.55 6.27 21.28
N SER A 334 -10.56 5.66 20.66
CA SER A 334 -11.97 5.98 20.98
C SER A 334 -12.34 5.27 22.29
N ALA A 335 -12.82 6.04 23.26
CA ALA A 335 -13.30 5.56 24.55
C ALA A 335 -14.44 4.54 24.41
N PRO A 336 -14.60 3.59 25.36
CA PRO A 336 -15.69 2.63 25.35
C PRO A 336 -17.01 3.30 25.75
N ASN A 337 -18.06 3.05 24.96
CA ASN A 337 -19.47 3.12 25.40
C ASN A 337 -19.99 1.69 25.53
#